data_AF-A0A2W7IHG9-F1
#
_entry.id   AF-A0A2W7IHG9-F1
#
_cell.length_a   1.000
_cell.length_b   1.000
_cell.length_c   1.000
_cell.angle_alpha   90.00
_cell.angle_beta   90.00
_cell.angle_gamma   90.00
#
_symmetry.space_group_name_H-M   'P 1'
#
loop_
_entity.id
_entity.type
_entity.pdbx_description
1 polymer ?
#
loop_
_entity_poly.entity_id
_entity_poly.type
_entity_poly.pdbx_seq_one_letter_code
_entity_poly.pdbx_strand_id
1 'polypeptide(L)'
;MKRGTRKTQQGAVAIEFAMLFAVFFVVVYGIIAYSIPMLLLLTFKQVSADAARATLQVDPGNAAYSQLLSREITAVVQRSWLPESWRSGDCPAPEQDAAGLDWSPLPGHDGQPSYGNIALDNRNPSAPRYVLHVCLQRGYNHAGPSDQRAILPTLRLLGISIPSLPEENGEVVIRGATTVTL
;
A
#
# COMPACT_ATOMS: atom_id res chain seq x y z
N MET A 1 31.75 -43.75 -53.10
CA MET A 1 30.73 -43.19 -52.18
C MET A 1 31.42 -42.41 -51.07
N LYS A 2 31.36 -41.07 -51.05
CA LYS A 2 31.88 -40.26 -49.94
C LYS A 2 30.75 -40.00 -48.94
N ARG A 3 30.84 -40.57 -47.73
CA ARG A 3 29.93 -40.28 -46.61
C ARG A 3 30.19 -38.87 -46.11
N GLY A 4 29.24 -37.96 -46.30
CA GLY A 4 29.29 -36.62 -45.72
C GLY A 4 29.16 -36.70 -44.20
N THR A 5 30.12 -36.12 -43.48
CA THR A 5 30.06 -36.01 -42.03
C THR A 5 29.02 -34.93 -41.66
N ARG A 6 27.96 -35.34 -40.95
CA ARG A 6 26.98 -34.40 -40.35
C ARG A 6 27.72 -33.59 -39.29
N LYS A 7 28.09 -32.35 -39.60
CA LYS A 7 28.55 -31.37 -38.60
C LYS A 7 27.42 -31.16 -37.59
N THR A 8 27.60 -31.67 -36.38
CA THR A 8 26.72 -31.37 -35.24
C THR A 8 26.99 -29.93 -34.81
N GLN A 9 26.04 -29.02 -35.04
CA GLN A 9 26.16 -27.63 -34.62
C GLN A 9 25.96 -27.53 -33.10
N GLN A 10 27.06 -27.51 -32.35
CA GLN A 10 27.05 -27.38 -30.88
C GLN A 10 26.82 -25.94 -30.40
N GLY A 11 26.80 -24.95 -31.30
CA GLY A 11 26.62 -23.53 -30.94
C GLY A 11 25.17 -23.06 -30.81
N ALA A 12 24.22 -23.72 -31.48
CA ALA A 12 22.81 -23.31 -31.44
C ALA A 12 22.20 -23.44 -30.03
N VAL A 13 22.53 -24.54 -29.34
CA VAL A 13 22.09 -24.82 -27.97
C VAL A 13 22.60 -23.76 -26.98
N ALA A 14 23.82 -23.24 -27.17
CA ALA A 14 24.38 -22.23 -26.28
C ALA A 14 23.66 -20.88 -26.38
N ILE A 15 23.25 -20.47 -27.60
CA ILE A 15 22.51 -19.22 -27.82
C ILE A 15 21.09 -19.32 -27.24
N GLU A 16 20.43 -20.46 -27.46
CA GLU A 16 19.10 -20.74 -26.92
C GLU A 16 19.12 -20.71 -25.38
N PHE A 17 20.12 -21.35 -24.77
CA PHE A 17 20.30 -21.32 -23.32
C PHE A 17 20.58 -19.91 -22.78
N ALA A 18 21.40 -19.10 -23.47
CA ALA A 18 21.68 -17.73 -23.04
C ALA A 18 20.42 -16.84 -22.98
N MET A 19 19.51 -16.99 -23.93
CA MET A 19 18.23 -16.27 -23.92
C MET A 19 17.31 -16.76 -22.80
N LEU A 20 17.13 -18.08 -22.66
CA LEU A 20 16.28 -18.66 -21.60
C LEU A 20 16.79 -18.33 -20.20
N PHE A 21 18.12 -18.33 -20.03
CA PHE A 21 18.77 -17.94 -18.79
C PHE A 21 18.40 -16.50 -18.41
N ALA A 22 18.55 -15.53 -19.33
CA ALA A 22 18.18 -14.16 -19.05
C ALA A 22 16.69 -13.99 -18.70
N VAL A 23 15.79 -14.65 -19.45
CA VAL A 23 14.34 -14.61 -19.20
C VAL A 23 14.01 -15.18 -17.82
N PHE A 24 14.61 -16.31 -17.43
CA PHE A 24 14.40 -16.90 -16.10
C PHE A 24 14.75 -15.92 -14.98
N PHE A 25 15.92 -15.26 -15.05
CA PHE A 25 16.31 -14.29 -14.04
C PHE A 25 15.40 -13.06 -14.00
N VAL A 26 14.95 -12.57 -15.16
CA VAL A 26 13.99 -11.45 -15.22
C VAL A 26 12.67 -11.81 -14.55
N VAL A 27 12.14 -13.01 -14.81
CA VAL A 27 10.89 -13.48 -14.21
C VAL A 27 11.04 -13.67 -12.69
N VAL A 28 12.09 -14.35 -12.24
CA VAL A 28 12.36 -14.55 -10.81
C VAL A 28 12.55 -13.22 -10.09
N TYR A 29 13.33 -12.31 -10.68
CA TYR A 29 13.51 -10.96 -10.15
C TYR A 29 12.15 -10.23 -10.06
N GLY A 30 11.33 -10.28 -11.10
CA GLY A 30 9.99 -9.69 -11.09
C GLY A 30 9.10 -10.24 -9.98
N ILE A 31 9.06 -11.57 -9.81
CA ILE A 31 8.28 -12.20 -8.73
C ILE A 31 8.73 -11.70 -7.37
N ILE A 32 10.04 -11.72 -7.09
CA ILE A 32 10.58 -11.30 -5.79
C ILE A 32 10.33 -9.80 -5.57
N ALA A 33 10.67 -8.97 -6.56
CA ALA A 33 10.59 -7.51 -6.49
C ALA A 33 9.15 -7.01 -6.30
N TYR A 34 8.16 -7.63 -6.94
CA TYR A 34 6.76 -7.21 -6.84
C TYR A 34 5.99 -7.91 -5.71
N SER A 35 6.40 -9.11 -5.26
CA SER A 35 5.67 -9.84 -4.21
C SER A 35 5.60 -9.09 -2.88
N ILE A 36 6.71 -8.51 -2.42
CA ILE A 36 6.78 -7.79 -1.14
C ILE A 36 5.91 -6.51 -1.13
N PRO A 37 6.05 -5.55 -2.09
CA PRO A 37 5.20 -4.36 -2.10
C PRO A 37 3.72 -4.73 -2.29
N MET A 38 3.44 -5.75 -3.10
CA MET A 38 2.08 -6.25 -3.27
C MET A 38 1.52 -6.82 -1.97
N LEU A 39 2.26 -7.67 -1.26
CA LEU A 39 1.87 -8.22 0.03
C LEU A 39 1.60 -7.11 1.05
N LEU A 40 2.48 -6.11 1.12
CA LEU A 40 2.32 -4.98 2.03
C LEU A 40 1.07 -4.16 1.69
N LEU A 41 0.86 -3.86 0.41
CA LEU A 41 -0.32 -3.15 -0.07
C LEU A 41 -1.61 -3.90 0.25
N LEU A 42 -1.64 -5.23 0.02
CA LEU A 42 -2.78 -6.08 0.35
C LEU A 42 -3.03 -6.08 1.87
N THR A 43 -1.97 -6.13 2.66
CA THR A 43 -2.07 -6.11 4.12
C THR A 43 -2.63 -4.78 4.62
N PHE A 44 -2.13 -3.65 4.12
CA PHE A 44 -2.66 -2.34 4.49
C PHE A 44 -4.14 -2.20 4.12
N LYS A 45 -4.55 -2.68 2.93
CA LYS A 45 -5.96 -2.72 2.52
C LYS A 45 -6.82 -3.61 3.43
N GLN A 46 -6.30 -4.78 3.82
CA GLN A 46 -6.99 -5.68 4.74
C GLN A 46 -7.15 -5.05 6.13
N VAL A 47 -6.06 -4.54 6.72
CA VAL A 47 -6.08 -3.94 8.07
C VAL A 47 -6.98 -2.71 8.11
N SER A 48 -6.92 -1.84 7.10
CA SER A 48 -7.83 -0.69 7.00
C SER A 48 -9.29 -1.13 6.88
N ALA A 49 -9.60 -2.14 6.05
CA ALA A 49 -10.94 -2.73 5.96
C ALA A 49 -11.45 -3.28 7.28
N ASP A 50 -10.61 -4.02 8.01
CA ASP A 50 -10.98 -4.60 9.30
C ASP A 50 -11.18 -3.51 10.36
N ALA A 51 -10.32 -2.49 10.38
CA ALA A 51 -10.47 -1.33 11.26
C ALA A 51 -11.75 -0.53 10.98
N ALA A 52 -12.10 -0.31 9.71
CA ALA A 52 -13.34 0.36 9.34
C ALA A 52 -14.60 -0.47 9.64
N ARG A 53 -14.50 -1.80 9.63
CA ARG A 53 -15.61 -2.66 10.07
C ARG A 53 -15.79 -2.60 11.58
N ALA A 54 -14.70 -2.55 12.34
CA ALA A 54 -14.74 -2.49 13.79
C ALA A 54 -15.46 -1.22 14.28
N THR A 55 -15.41 -0.12 13.52
CA THR A 55 -16.12 1.11 13.88
C THR A 55 -17.64 1.03 13.78
N LEU A 56 -18.21 0.03 13.10
CA LEU A 56 -19.68 -0.13 12.98
C LEU A 56 -20.37 -0.39 14.33
N GLN A 57 -19.61 -0.82 15.35
CA GLN A 57 -20.14 -1.02 16.70
C GLN A 57 -20.18 0.27 17.53
N VAL A 58 -19.62 1.38 17.03
CA VAL A 58 -19.54 2.65 17.74
C VAL A 58 -20.85 3.40 17.56
N ASP A 59 -21.44 3.86 18.67
CA ASP A 59 -22.68 4.64 18.66
C ASP A 59 -22.45 6.06 18.09
N PRO A 60 -23.08 6.43 16.96
CA PRO A 60 -22.98 7.77 16.37
C PRO A 60 -23.62 8.87 17.23
N GLY A 61 -24.48 8.52 18.19
CA GLY A 61 -25.09 9.48 19.12
C GLY A 61 -24.15 9.97 20.23
N ASN A 62 -22.95 9.40 20.35
CA ASN A 62 -22.01 9.76 21.40
C ASN A 62 -21.32 11.11 21.11
N ALA A 63 -21.26 12.01 22.10
CA ALA A 63 -20.58 13.29 21.96
C ALA A 63 -19.08 13.17 21.64
N ALA A 64 -18.45 12.05 21.99
CA ALA A 64 -17.04 11.74 21.72
C ALA A 64 -16.86 10.78 20.53
N TYR A 65 -17.77 10.81 19.55
CA TYR A 65 -17.80 9.85 18.45
C TYR A 65 -16.47 9.74 17.70
N SER A 66 -15.84 10.85 17.31
CA SER A 66 -14.56 10.83 16.59
C SER A 66 -13.41 10.25 17.42
N GLN A 67 -13.38 10.48 18.74
CA GLN A 67 -12.40 9.85 19.63
C GLN A 67 -12.63 8.33 19.73
N LEU A 68 -13.89 7.89 19.81
CA LEU A 68 -14.24 6.47 19.88
C LEU A 68 -13.89 5.73 18.57
N LEU A 69 -14.15 6.35 17.42
CA LEU A 69 -13.72 5.82 16.12
C LEU A 69 -12.21 5.67 16.06
N SER A 70 -11.46 6.72 16.44
CA SER A 70 -9.99 6.68 16.45
C SER A 70 -9.44 5.59 17.37
N ARG A 71 -10.03 5.44 18.57
CA ARG A 71 -9.67 4.38 19.51
C ARG A 71 -9.86 2.99 18.93
N GLU A 72 -11.00 2.72 18.31
CA GLU A 72 -11.30 1.40 17.74
C GLU A 72 -10.38 1.09 16.55
N ILE A 73 -10.17 2.04 15.66
CA ILE A 73 -9.25 1.90 14.52
C ILE A 73 -7.83 1.63 15.04
N THR A 74 -7.36 2.42 15.99
CA THR A 74 -6.02 2.27 16.58
C THR A 74 -5.85 0.90 17.23
N ALA A 75 -6.86 0.40 17.94
CA ALA A 75 -6.83 -0.93 18.55
C ALA A 75 -6.69 -2.05 17.51
N VAL A 76 -7.38 -1.97 16.38
CA VAL A 76 -7.25 -2.95 15.29
C VAL A 76 -5.87 -2.86 14.63
N VAL A 77 -5.39 -1.64 14.35
CA VAL A 77 -4.07 -1.43 13.75
C VAL A 77 -2.95 -1.96 14.65
N GLN A 78 -3.01 -1.72 15.96
CA GLN A 78 -2.03 -2.21 16.95
C GLN A 78 -2.04 -3.73 17.10
N ARG A 79 -3.19 -4.39 16.91
CA ARG A 79 -3.32 -5.85 16.96
C ARG A 79 -2.89 -6.53 15.65
N SER A 80 -2.68 -5.77 14.58
CA SER A 80 -2.20 -6.33 13.32
C SER A 80 -0.79 -6.89 13.49
N TRP A 81 -0.41 -7.82 12.60
CA TRP A 81 0.93 -8.42 12.59
C TRP A 81 2.02 -7.45 12.10
N LEU A 82 1.64 -6.27 11.61
CA LEU A 82 2.56 -5.29 11.04
C LEU A 82 3.49 -4.71 12.14
N PRO A 83 4.80 -4.62 11.88
CA PRO A 83 5.72 -3.93 12.79
C PRO A 83 5.28 -2.50 13.06
N GLU A 84 5.53 -1.98 14.26
CA GLU A 84 5.13 -0.62 14.64
C GLU A 84 5.69 0.46 13.70
N SER A 85 6.95 0.33 13.30
CA SER A 85 7.60 1.24 12.34
C SER A 85 7.00 1.20 10.93
N TRP A 86 6.07 0.29 10.66
CA TRP A 86 5.42 0.12 9.36
C TRP A 86 3.97 0.60 9.37
N ARG A 87 3.44 1.00 10.53
CA ARG A 87 2.04 1.41 10.74
C ARG A 87 1.93 2.93 10.82
N SER A 88 2.41 3.65 9.82
CA SER A 88 2.27 5.11 9.77
C SER A 88 0.84 5.51 9.39
N GLY A 89 0.35 6.58 10.00
CA GLY A 89 -0.95 7.18 9.72
C GLY A 89 -0.76 8.54 9.04
N ASP A 90 -1.63 9.48 9.39
CA ASP A 90 -1.68 10.86 8.89
C ASP A 90 -1.74 10.89 7.36
N CYS A 91 -2.51 9.97 6.80
CA CYS A 91 -2.79 9.98 5.37
C CYS A 91 -3.50 11.29 5.01
N PRO A 92 -3.17 11.90 3.85
CA PRO A 92 -3.99 12.98 3.34
C PRO A 92 -5.43 12.50 3.22
N ALA A 93 -6.37 13.42 3.38
CA ALA A 93 -7.76 13.14 3.05
C ALA A 93 -7.81 12.53 1.63
N PRO A 94 -8.78 11.63 1.36
CA PRO A 94 -9.03 11.16 0.00
C PRO A 94 -9.05 12.38 -0.92
N GLU A 95 -8.35 12.28 -2.06
CA GLU A 95 -8.27 13.35 -3.06
C GLU A 95 -9.66 13.98 -3.18
N GLN A 96 -9.77 15.26 -2.81
CA GLN A 96 -10.95 15.89 -2.19
C GLN A 96 -12.25 15.82 -3.05
N ASP A 97 -12.21 15.22 -4.23
CA ASP A 97 -13.11 15.56 -5.34
C ASP A 97 -13.73 14.37 -6.08
N ALA A 98 -13.50 13.11 -5.68
CA ALA A 98 -14.33 12.02 -6.20
C ALA A 98 -15.76 12.05 -5.62
N ALA A 99 -15.90 12.60 -4.40
CA ALA A 99 -17.14 12.60 -3.65
C ALA A 99 -17.54 13.97 -3.06
N GLY A 100 -16.80 15.06 -3.20
CA GLY A 100 -17.20 16.41 -2.76
C GLY A 100 -17.67 16.51 -1.31
N LEU A 101 -16.92 15.91 -0.39
CA LEU A 101 -17.21 15.85 1.05
C LEU A 101 -16.17 16.67 1.84
N ASP A 102 -16.61 17.33 2.90
CA ASP A 102 -15.72 18.05 3.83
C ASP A 102 -15.05 17.08 4.81
N TRP A 103 -13.84 16.65 4.48
CA TRP A 103 -13.07 15.72 5.30
C TRP A 103 -12.35 16.40 6.46
N SER A 104 -12.43 15.79 7.64
CA SER A 104 -11.68 16.16 8.83
C SER A 104 -10.87 14.96 9.33
N PRO A 105 -9.59 15.12 9.71
CA PRO A 105 -8.80 14.02 10.26
C PRO A 105 -9.36 13.61 11.63
N LEU A 106 -9.37 12.29 11.88
CA LEU A 106 -9.62 11.77 13.22
C LEU A 106 -8.46 12.17 14.14
N PRO A 107 -8.70 12.33 15.45
CA PRO A 107 -7.62 12.60 16.39
C PRO A 107 -6.68 11.40 16.49
N GLY A 108 -5.40 11.63 16.78
CA GLY A 108 -4.50 10.55 17.22
C GLY A 108 -4.95 9.95 18.56
N HIS A 109 -4.55 8.72 18.84
CA HIS A 109 -4.94 8.00 20.06
C HIS A 109 -3.75 7.25 20.65
N ASP A 110 -3.55 7.31 21.98
CA ASP A 110 -2.46 6.61 22.69
C ASP A 110 -1.05 6.82 22.07
N GLY A 111 -0.76 8.06 21.66
CA GLY A 111 0.52 8.42 21.03
C GLY A 111 0.67 7.95 19.59
N GLN A 112 -0.36 7.33 19.01
CA GLN A 112 -0.41 6.89 17.63
C GLN A 112 -0.95 7.99 16.71
N PRO A 113 -0.52 8.02 15.43
CA PRO A 113 -0.99 9.00 14.46
C PRO A 113 -2.48 8.83 14.14
N SER A 114 -3.04 9.75 13.38
CA SER A 114 -4.40 9.59 12.88
C SER A 114 -4.45 8.49 11.83
N TYR A 115 -5.32 7.50 11.99
CA TYR A 115 -5.50 6.43 11.01
C TYR A 115 -6.74 6.63 10.12
N GLY A 116 -7.40 7.78 10.18
CA GLY A 116 -8.54 8.00 9.32
C GLY A 116 -9.03 9.43 9.25
N ASN A 117 -9.87 9.69 8.26
CA ASN A 117 -10.59 10.94 8.06
C ASN A 117 -12.08 10.64 8.12
N ILE A 118 -12.86 11.59 8.63
CA ILE A 118 -14.32 11.50 8.69
C ILE A 118 -14.94 12.71 7.99
N ALA A 119 -16.04 12.49 7.28
CA ALA A 119 -16.86 13.53 6.70
C ALA A 119 -18.33 13.28 7.02
N LEU A 120 -19.14 14.33 6.94
CA LEU A 120 -20.60 14.23 7.00
C LEU A 120 -21.16 14.37 5.58
N ASP A 121 -21.77 13.31 5.06
CA ASP A 121 -22.58 13.40 3.84
C ASP A 121 -23.99 13.87 4.20
N ASN A 122 -24.23 15.16 3.99
CA ASN A 122 -25.53 15.80 4.21
C ASN A 122 -26.27 16.12 2.89
N ARG A 123 -25.96 15.41 1.79
CA ARG A 123 -26.66 15.61 0.51
C ARG A 123 -28.14 15.28 0.58
N ASN A 124 -28.52 14.37 1.48
CA ASN A 124 -29.90 14.12 1.85
C ASN A 124 -30.15 14.59 3.29
N PRO A 125 -30.75 15.79 3.49
CA PRO A 125 -30.96 16.36 4.82
C PRO A 125 -31.83 15.49 5.74
N SER A 126 -32.68 14.64 5.16
CA SER A 126 -33.57 13.74 5.91
C SER A 126 -32.86 12.47 6.40
N ALA A 127 -31.64 12.20 5.94
CA ALA A 127 -30.86 11.02 6.31
C ALA A 127 -29.35 11.32 6.19
N PRO A 128 -28.79 12.19 7.05
CA PRO A 128 -27.35 12.47 7.06
C PRO A 128 -26.57 11.21 7.43
N ARG A 129 -25.41 11.01 6.80
CA ARG A 129 -24.55 9.85 7.06
C ARG A 129 -23.12 10.26 7.29
N TYR A 130 -22.44 9.56 8.18
CA TYR A 130 -21.00 9.75 8.32
C TYR A 130 -20.29 8.90 7.27
N VAL A 131 -19.24 9.46 6.67
CA VAL A 131 -18.35 8.72 5.79
C VAL A 131 -17.00 8.68 6.45
N LEU A 132 -16.52 7.47 6.69
CA LEU A 132 -15.24 7.21 7.33
C LEU A 132 -14.26 6.67 6.30
N HIS A 133 -13.08 7.26 6.24
CA HIS A 133 -11.95 6.79 5.45
C HIS A 133 -10.83 6.36 6.38
N VAL A 134 -10.54 5.06 6.43
CA VAL A 134 -9.43 4.52 7.24
C VAL A 134 -8.24 4.24 6.33
N CYS A 135 -7.06 4.67 6.75
CA CYS A 135 -5.86 4.60 5.94
C CYS A 135 -4.63 4.25 6.78
N LEU A 136 -3.81 3.35 6.23
CA LEU A 136 -2.45 3.10 6.66
C LEU A 136 -1.50 3.43 5.51
N GLN A 137 -0.36 4.01 5.85
CA GLN A 137 0.67 4.28 4.87
C GLN A 137 2.07 3.99 5.42
N ARG A 138 3.01 3.93 4.50
CA ARG A 138 4.43 3.95 4.81
C ARG A 138 5.19 4.67 3.72
N GLY A 139 5.89 5.73 4.12
CA GLY A 139 6.86 6.42 3.28
C GLY A 139 8.23 5.75 3.37
N TYR A 140 8.98 5.82 2.27
CA TYR A 140 10.37 5.45 2.18
C TYR A 140 11.14 6.54 1.46
N ASN A 141 12.12 7.11 2.13
CA ASN A 141 13.02 8.07 1.55
C ASN A 141 14.17 7.34 0.85
N HIS A 142 14.16 7.33 -0.49
CA HIS A 142 15.17 6.62 -1.27
C HIS A 142 16.60 7.16 -1.07
N ALA A 143 16.73 8.46 -0.77
CA ALA A 143 18.01 9.13 -0.51
C ALA A 143 18.28 9.36 0.99
N GLY A 144 17.37 8.92 1.86
CA GLY A 144 17.40 9.18 3.30
C GLY A 144 18.42 8.32 4.07
N PRO A 145 18.42 8.42 5.41
CA PRO A 145 19.20 7.52 6.27
C PRO A 145 18.69 6.07 6.15
N SER A 146 19.54 5.10 6.51
CA SER A 146 19.34 3.68 6.17
C SER A 146 18.04 3.07 6.74
N ASP A 147 17.54 3.60 7.84
CA ASP A 147 16.29 3.23 8.51
C ASP A 147 15.03 3.70 7.77
N GLN A 148 15.16 4.72 6.91
CA GLN A 148 14.07 5.31 6.13
C GLN A 148 14.10 4.90 4.66
N ARG A 149 15.13 4.17 4.22
CA ARG A 149 15.26 3.72 2.82
C ARG A 149 14.24 2.64 2.49
N ALA A 150 13.84 2.62 1.22
CA ALA A 150 13.04 1.53 0.70
C ALA A 150 13.79 0.21 0.90
N ILE A 151 13.15 -0.75 1.59
CA ILE A 151 13.68 -2.11 1.74
C ILE A 151 13.76 -2.81 0.38
N LEU A 152 12.97 -2.33 -0.59
CA LEU A 152 12.91 -2.83 -1.95
C LEU A 152 13.99 -2.17 -2.80
N PRO A 153 15.02 -2.91 -3.27
CA PRO A 153 15.98 -2.37 -4.21
C PRO A 153 15.27 -2.05 -5.52
N THR A 154 15.24 -0.78 -5.90
CA THR A 154 14.74 -0.35 -7.21
C THR A 154 15.91 -0.33 -8.19
N LEU A 155 15.80 -1.14 -9.25
CA LEU A 155 16.77 -1.11 -10.34
C LEU A 155 16.36 -0.04 -11.35
N ARG A 156 17.31 0.78 -11.79
CA ARG A 156 17.13 1.67 -12.94
C ARG A 156 17.61 0.97 -14.20
N LEU A 157 16.68 0.56 -15.06
CA LEU A 157 16.98 -0.01 -16.37
C LEU A 157 16.37 0.88 -17.45
N LEU A 158 17.20 1.35 -18.38
CA LEU A 158 16.77 2.17 -19.52
C LEU A 158 15.94 3.41 -19.10
N GLY A 159 16.26 4.00 -17.93
CA GLY A 159 15.56 5.15 -17.38
C GLY A 159 14.27 4.83 -16.59
N ILE A 160 13.91 3.56 -16.43
CA ILE A 160 12.71 3.11 -15.71
C ILE A 160 13.13 2.47 -14.37
N SER A 161 12.42 2.81 -13.28
CA SER A 161 12.57 2.15 -11.98
C SER A 161 11.76 0.86 -11.91
N ILE A 162 12.39 -0.24 -11.50
CA ILE A 162 11.77 -1.56 -11.39
C ILE A 162 12.04 -2.13 -9.99
N PRO A 163 11.00 -2.37 -9.17
CA PRO A 163 9.58 -2.19 -9.46
C PRO A 163 9.17 -0.71 -9.49
N SER A 164 8.16 -0.37 -10.29
CA SER A 164 7.57 0.97 -10.32
C SER A 164 6.65 1.14 -9.11
N LEU A 165 7.15 1.80 -8.07
CA LEU A 165 6.39 2.09 -6.86
C LEU A 165 5.83 3.52 -6.90
N PRO A 166 4.68 3.79 -6.25
CA PRO A 166 4.13 5.14 -6.19
C PRO A 166 5.11 6.08 -5.47
N GLU A 167 5.35 7.25 -6.05
CA GLU A 167 6.19 8.29 -5.48
C GLU A 167 5.36 9.54 -5.21
N GLU A 168 5.51 10.11 -4.01
CA GLU A 168 4.86 11.36 -3.57
C GLU A 168 5.96 12.25 -2.97
N ASN A 169 6.15 13.45 -3.51
CA ASN A 169 7.21 14.38 -3.09
C ASN A 169 8.64 13.80 -3.07
N GLY A 170 8.93 12.86 -3.97
CA GLY A 170 10.26 12.22 -4.07
C GLY A 170 10.49 11.08 -3.08
N GLU A 171 9.47 10.70 -2.30
CA GLU A 171 9.48 9.52 -1.44
C GLU A 171 8.59 8.43 -2.03
N VAL A 172 8.98 7.17 -1.85
CA VAL A 172 8.14 6.03 -2.21
C VAL A 172 7.09 5.83 -1.13
N VAL A 173 5.81 5.92 -1.47
CA VAL A 173 4.72 5.76 -0.49
C VAL A 173 3.87 4.56 -0.85
N ILE A 174 3.75 3.61 0.08
CA ILE A 174 2.81 2.49 -0.02
C ILE A 174 1.65 2.79 0.92
N ARG A 175 0.46 2.95 0.36
CA ARG A 175 -0.78 3.29 1.10
C ARG A 175 -1.86 2.26 0.82
N GLY A 176 -2.52 1.80 1.88
CA GLY A 176 -3.75 1.03 1.79
C GLY A 176 -4.84 1.72 2.58
N ALA A 177 -6.01 1.86 1.96
CA ALA A 177 -7.12 2.57 2.58
C ALA A 177 -8.45 1.92 2.23
N THR A 178 -9.46 2.21 3.03
CA THR A 178 -10.85 1.80 2.84
C THR A 178 -11.77 2.96 3.20
N THR A 179 -12.93 3.02 2.56
CA THR A 179 -13.96 4.01 2.87
C THR A 179 -15.27 3.27 3.15
N VAL A 180 -15.92 3.62 4.27
CA VAL A 180 -17.20 3.07 4.69
C VAL A 180 -18.16 4.18 5.04
N THR A 181 -19.45 3.94 4.84
CA THR A 181 -20.53 4.83 5.31
C THR A 181 -21.10 4.24 6.59
N LEU A 182 -21.24 5.09 7.61
CA LEU A 182 -21.74 4.78 8.95
C LEU A 182 -23.16 5.33 9.12
#